data_AF-A0A2T2SY48-F1
#
_entry.id   AF-A0A2T2SY48-F1
#
_cell.length_a   1.000
_cell.length_b   1.000
_cell.length_c   1.000
_cell.angle_alpha   90.00
_cell.angle_beta   90.00
_cell.angle_gamma   90.00
#
_symmetry.space_group_name_H-M   'P 1'
#
loop_
_entity.id
_entity.type
_entity.pdbx_description
1 polymer ?
#
loop_
_entity_poly.entity_id
_entity_poly.type
_entity_poly.pdbx_seq_one_letter_code
_entity_poly.pdbx_strand_id
1 'polypeptide(L)'
;MPEALVHDLWSQQRFDTEDLTTTNDATVTILDPGTPNTDAGPDFRNAHVRLGDMDWRGHVEIHTTSGGWFEHEHHTDPRYDSVILHVTLHPDMWTGGLLRSDESPLPEIVLYPRLETPLRELLHAFHTRTDDDTLPCASRWDEVPDETRWDWIRQLARTRMARKRDRLPITKDDALETALHERLFAGLGYSKNDTPMSTLAERVPPDALRALERPRDREALLLGTAGLVPEPGDLLDADRTTADYAMDLRDRFR
;
A
#
# COMPACT_ATOMS: atom_id res chain seq x y z
N MET A 1 11.63 -9.18 15.42
CA MET A 1 11.30 -10.12 14.33
C MET A 1 10.78 -9.29 13.18
N PRO A 2 11.21 -9.50 11.92
CA PRO A 2 10.64 -8.77 10.80
C PRO A 2 9.23 -9.27 10.51
N GLU A 3 8.27 -8.36 10.38
CA GLU A 3 6.88 -8.66 9.99
C GLU A 3 6.79 -9.37 8.64
N ALA A 4 7.72 -9.04 7.73
CA ALA A 4 7.87 -9.72 6.44
C ALA A 4 8.02 -11.25 6.55
N LEU A 5 8.57 -11.78 7.65
CA LEU A 5 8.58 -13.23 7.89
C LEU A 5 7.15 -13.75 8.12
N VAL A 6 6.33 -13.04 8.89
CA VAL A 6 4.94 -13.42 9.17
C VAL A 6 4.11 -13.40 7.89
N HIS A 7 4.36 -12.44 6.99
CA HIS A 7 3.77 -12.42 5.65
C HIS A 7 4.18 -13.64 4.83
N ASP A 8 5.46 -14.05 4.87
CA ASP A 8 5.94 -15.26 4.19
C ASP A 8 5.27 -16.52 4.78
N LEU A 9 5.19 -16.63 6.11
CA LEU A 9 4.53 -17.74 6.79
C LEU A 9 3.05 -17.84 6.39
N TRP A 10 2.33 -16.72 6.34
CA TRP A 10 0.92 -16.66 5.91
C TRP A 10 0.77 -17.04 4.43
N SER A 11 1.48 -16.35 3.53
CA SER A 11 1.33 -16.53 2.08
C SER A 11 1.71 -17.93 1.61
N GLN A 12 2.74 -18.52 2.23
CA GLN A 12 3.22 -19.87 1.91
C GLN A 12 2.55 -20.94 2.78
N GLN A 13 1.68 -20.55 3.72
CA GLN A 13 1.05 -21.42 4.72
C GLN A 13 2.07 -22.33 5.44
N ARG A 14 3.22 -21.75 5.85
CA ARG A 14 4.33 -22.49 6.51
C ARG A 14 4.11 -22.62 8.02
N PHE A 15 2.95 -23.11 8.40
CA PHE A 15 2.52 -23.42 9.75
C PHE A 15 1.46 -24.52 9.67
N ASP A 16 1.18 -25.17 10.79
CA ASP A 16 0.14 -26.19 10.86
C ASP A 16 -1.25 -25.56 10.68
N THR A 17 -1.90 -25.93 9.58
CA THR A 17 -3.25 -25.48 9.20
C THR A 17 -4.34 -26.48 9.59
N GLU A 18 -3.97 -27.67 10.10
CA GLU A 18 -4.92 -28.67 10.58
C GLU A 18 -5.59 -28.17 11.87
N ASP A 19 -6.91 -28.37 11.97
CA ASP A 19 -7.73 -27.94 13.11
C ASP A 19 -7.42 -26.50 13.58
N LEU A 20 -7.18 -25.59 12.62
CA LEU A 20 -6.88 -24.19 12.91
C LEU A 20 -8.08 -23.54 13.60
N THR A 21 -7.84 -22.80 14.67
CA THR A 21 -8.87 -22.09 15.42
C THR A 21 -8.44 -20.66 15.68
N THR A 22 -9.42 -19.77 15.73
CA THR A 22 -9.21 -18.41 16.22
C THR A 22 -8.89 -18.43 17.71
N THR A 23 -8.42 -17.30 18.23
CA THR A 23 -8.21 -17.06 19.67
C THR A 23 -9.49 -17.19 20.50
N ASN A 24 -10.66 -17.20 19.87
CA ASN A 24 -11.99 -17.41 20.47
C ASN A 24 -12.62 -18.77 20.08
N ASP A 25 -11.78 -19.77 19.76
CA ASP A 25 -12.16 -21.17 19.47
C ASP A 25 -13.03 -21.42 18.22
N ALA A 26 -13.33 -20.39 17.42
CA ALA A 26 -13.99 -20.61 16.12
C ALA A 26 -13.03 -21.32 15.15
N THR A 27 -13.48 -22.41 14.50
CA THR A 27 -12.70 -23.12 13.47
C THR A 27 -12.37 -22.20 12.30
N VAL A 28 -11.16 -22.33 11.75
CA VAL A 28 -10.65 -21.56 10.62
C VAL A 28 -10.25 -22.52 9.51
N THR A 29 -10.69 -22.28 8.29
CA THR A 29 -10.16 -22.95 7.09
C THR A 29 -9.74 -21.89 6.08
N ILE A 30 -8.45 -21.91 5.72
CA ILE A 30 -7.89 -20.97 4.74
C ILE A 30 -8.13 -21.58 3.35
N LEU A 31 -9.08 -21.01 2.59
CA LEU A 31 -9.37 -21.45 1.23
C LEU A 31 -8.48 -20.73 0.21
N ASP A 32 -8.17 -19.46 0.47
CA ASP A 32 -7.23 -18.62 -0.29
C ASP A 32 -6.62 -17.58 0.67
N PRO A 33 -5.29 -17.52 0.86
CA PRO A 33 -4.65 -16.52 1.73
C PRO A 33 -4.77 -15.08 1.21
N GLY A 34 -5.22 -14.89 -0.04
CA GLY A 34 -5.31 -13.61 -0.70
C GLY A 34 -4.01 -13.22 -1.40
N THR A 35 -4.01 -12.03 -2.00
CA THR A 35 -2.85 -11.48 -2.73
C THR A 35 -2.14 -10.40 -1.90
N PRO A 36 -0.81 -10.42 -1.79
CA PRO A 36 -0.06 -9.37 -1.10
C PRO A 36 -0.40 -7.97 -1.60
N ASN A 37 -0.57 -7.04 -0.68
CA ASN A 37 -0.76 -5.63 -0.95
C ASN A 37 0.57 -4.89 -0.79
N THR A 38 1.01 -4.19 -1.83
CA THR A 38 2.21 -3.32 -1.79
C THR A 38 1.83 -1.84 -1.72
N ASP A 39 0.58 -1.57 -1.34
CA ASP A 39 0.00 -0.25 -1.23
C ASP A 39 -0.67 -0.02 0.12
N ALA A 40 -1.12 1.20 0.38
CA ALA A 40 -1.82 1.53 1.62
C ALA A 40 -3.06 0.63 1.86
N GLY A 41 -3.36 0.41 3.14
CA GLY A 41 -4.41 -0.51 3.59
C GLY A 41 -3.86 -1.91 3.90
N PRO A 42 -4.73 -2.90 4.06
CA PRO A 42 -4.34 -4.17 4.66
C PRO A 42 -3.30 -4.97 3.89
N ASP A 43 -2.54 -5.81 4.59
CA ASP A 43 -1.39 -6.55 4.02
C ASP A 43 -1.75 -7.53 2.90
N PHE A 44 -2.92 -8.17 2.97
CA PHE A 44 -3.39 -9.11 1.95
C PHE A 44 -4.82 -8.80 1.53
N ARG A 45 -5.04 -8.74 0.21
CA ARG A 45 -6.35 -8.44 -0.40
C ARG A 45 -7.07 -9.70 -0.84
N ASN A 46 -8.40 -9.66 -0.73
CA ASN A 46 -9.32 -10.67 -1.23
C ASN A 46 -9.05 -12.12 -0.77
N ALA A 47 -8.61 -12.29 0.48
CA ALA A 47 -8.53 -13.60 1.10
C ALA A 47 -9.92 -14.24 1.20
N HIS A 48 -9.95 -15.58 1.13
CA HIS A 48 -11.14 -16.39 1.30
C HIS A 48 -10.91 -17.35 2.46
N VAL A 49 -11.60 -17.10 3.57
CA VAL A 49 -11.43 -17.85 4.81
C VAL A 49 -12.81 -18.30 5.30
N ARG A 50 -12.93 -19.55 5.71
CA ARG A 50 -14.12 -20.04 6.41
C ARG A 50 -13.88 -19.92 7.91
N LEU A 51 -14.80 -19.26 8.61
CA LEU A 51 -14.80 -19.09 10.07
C LEU A 51 -16.06 -19.75 10.63
N GLY A 52 -15.89 -20.83 11.40
CA GLY A 52 -16.99 -21.74 11.75
C GLY A 52 -17.67 -22.28 10.49
N ASP A 53 -18.98 -22.05 10.36
CA ASP A 53 -19.77 -22.48 9.21
C ASP A 53 -19.93 -21.41 8.11
N MET A 54 -19.27 -20.26 8.24
CA MET A 54 -19.47 -19.11 7.35
C MET A 54 -18.24 -18.83 6.48
N ASP A 55 -18.46 -18.63 5.18
CA ASP A 55 -17.43 -18.19 4.23
C ASP A 55 -17.29 -16.67 4.24
N TRP A 56 -16.07 -16.19 4.45
CA TRP A 56 -15.71 -14.78 4.46
C TRP A 56 -14.78 -14.45 3.31
N ARG A 57 -15.06 -13.33 2.63
CA ARG A 57 -14.18 -12.73 1.62
C ARG A 57 -13.84 -11.32 2.04
N GLY A 58 -12.56 -11.03 2.17
CA GLY A 58 -12.11 -9.75 2.68
C GLY A 58 -10.60 -9.64 2.70
N HIS A 59 -10.07 -8.87 3.64
CA HIS A 59 -8.65 -8.62 3.76
C HIS A 59 -8.06 -9.32 4.97
N VAL A 60 -6.75 -9.55 4.95
CA VAL A 60 -5.99 -10.08 6.08
C VAL A 60 -4.93 -9.06 6.45
N GLU A 61 -4.84 -8.81 7.74
CA GLU A 61 -3.86 -7.91 8.33
C GLU A 61 -2.90 -8.70 9.22
N ILE A 62 -1.62 -8.36 9.15
CA ILE A 62 -0.55 -9.13 9.76
C ILE A 62 0.30 -8.25 10.65
N HIS A 63 0.54 -8.72 11.88
CA HIS A 63 1.49 -8.07 12.77
C HIS A 63 2.39 -9.09 13.48
N THR A 64 3.47 -8.62 14.09
CA THR A 64 4.25 -9.49 14.99
C THR A 64 3.45 -9.86 16.26
N THR A 65 2.64 -8.93 16.78
CA THR A 65 1.78 -9.09 17.96
C THR A 65 0.44 -8.37 17.79
N SER A 66 -0.57 -8.71 18.58
CA SER A 66 -1.94 -8.18 18.45
C SER A 66 -2.03 -6.67 18.65
N GLY A 67 -1.19 -6.08 19.51
CA GLY A 67 -1.16 -4.64 19.78
C GLY A 67 -0.87 -3.76 18.56
N GLY A 68 -0.23 -4.29 17.51
CA GLY A 68 0.05 -3.57 16.26
C GLY A 68 -1.20 -2.96 15.63
N TRP A 69 -2.34 -3.64 15.77
CA TRP A 69 -3.65 -3.14 15.31
C TRP A 69 -4.02 -1.75 15.87
N PHE A 70 -3.66 -1.49 17.13
CA PHE A 70 -3.93 -0.21 17.79
C PHE A 70 -2.78 0.78 17.61
N GLU A 71 -1.54 0.31 17.67
CA GLU A 71 -0.33 1.13 17.49
C GLU A 71 -0.30 1.81 16.11
N HIS A 72 -0.84 1.15 15.08
CA HIS A 72 -0.96 1.68 13.73
C HIS A 72 -2.34 2.31 13.43
N GLU A 73 -3.17 2.50 14.46
CA GLU A 73 -4.49 3.15 14.36
C GLU A 73 -5.48 2.47 13.39
N HIS A 74 -5.26 1.21 13.01
CA HIS A 74 -6.11 0.46 12.08
C HIS A 74 -7.55 0.33 12.56
N HIS A 75 -7.75 0.24 13.87
CA HIS A 75 -9.07 0.27 14.50
C HIS A 75 -9.91 1.52 14.17
N THR A 76 -9.30 2.60 13.67
CA THR A 76 -9.99 3.85 13.29
C THR A 76 -9.87 4.19 11.80
N ASP A 77 -9.06 3.47 11.02
CA ASP A 77 -8.90 3.71 9.58
C ASP A 77 -9.91 2.88 8.77
N PRO A 78 -10.86 3.51 8.05
CA PRO A 78 -11.87 2.81 7.25
C PRO A 78 -11.32 1.84 6.19
N ARG A 79 -10.03 1.97 5.81
CA ARG A 79 -9.37 1.02 4.91
C ARG A 79 -9.31 -0.40 5.48
N TYR A 80 -9.37 -0.55 6.80
CA TYR A 80 -9.24 -1.81 7.51
C TYR A 80 -10.59 -2.42 7.94
N ASP A 81 -11.71 -1.75 7.67
CA ASP A 81 -13.06 -2.25 7.99
C ASP A 81 -13.39 -3.58 7.31
N SER A 82 -12.74 -3.85 6.18
CA SER A 82 -12.90 -5.08 5.40
C SER A 82 -11.92 -6.20 5.78
N VAL A 83 -11.10 -6.00 6.82
CA VAL A 83 -10.24 -7.05 7.37
C VAL A 83 -11.11 -8.10 8.04
N ILE A 84 -11.03 -9.34 7.56
CA ILE A 84 -11.83 -10.47 8.05
C ILE A 84 -11.05 -11.34 9.04
N LEU A 85 -9.73 -11.23 9.05
CA LEU A 85 -8.84 -12.02 9.91
C LEU A 85 -7.57 -11.23 10.20
N HIS A 86 -7.19 -11.17 11.47
CA HIS A 86 -5.89 -10.69 11.93
C HIS A 86 -4.95 -11.88 12.16
N VAL A 87 -3.71 -11.80 11.69
CA VAL A 87 -2.72 -12.87 11.83
C VAL A 87 -1.53 -12.33 12.58
N THR A 88 -1.20 -12.95 13.72
CA THR A 88 -0.03 -12.55 14.51
C THR A 88 0.96 -13.66 14.68
N LEU A 89 2.24 -13.31 14.84
CA LEU A 89 3.24 -14.31 15.21
C LEU A 89 3.06 -14.71 16.67
N HIS A 90 3.08 -13.75 17.59
CA HIS A 90 3.03 -13.98 19.03
C HIS A 90 1.77 -13.41 19.66
N PRO A 91 1.26 -14.04 20.75
CA PRO A 91 0.21 -13.44 21.53
C PRO A 91 0.77 -12.33 22.43
N ASP A 92 -0.07 -11.36 22.78
CA ASP A 92 0.19 -10.33 23.77
C ASP A 92 -1.08 -10.05 24.60
N MET A 93 -1.12 -8.93 25.34
CA MET A 93 -2.26 -8.57 26.18
C MET A 93 -3.55 -8.21 25.42
N TRP A 94 -3.46 -7.92 24.11
CA TRP A 94 -4.58 -7.57 23.24
C TRP A 94 -5.16 -8.77 22.49
N THR A 95 -4.47 -9.92 22.52
CA THR A 95 -4.88 -11.13 21.79
C THR A 95 -6.31 -11.56 22.12
N GLY A 96 -7.12 -11.75 21.08
CA GLY A 96 -8.54 -12.09 21.18
C GLY A 96 -9.49 -10.93 21.55
N GLY A 97 -8.95 -9.74 21.81
CA GLY A 97 -9.71 -8.53 22.18
C GLY A 97 -9.75 -7.46 21.10
N LEU A 98 -9.45 -7.80 19.84
CA LEU A 98 -9.38 -6.85 18.74
C LEU A 98 -10.78 -6.46 18.25
N LEU A 99 -10.98 -5.16 18.01
CA LEU A 99 -12.22 -4.59 17.52
C LEU A 99 -11.96 -3.79 16.24
N ARG A 100 -12.91 -3.86 15.30
CA ARG A 100 -12.96 -2.96 14.14
C ARG A 100 -13.53 -1.59 14.54
N SER A 101 -13.54 -0.66 13.60
CA SER A 101 -14.11 0.68 13.77
C SER A 101 -15.60 0.69 14.14
N ASP A 102 -16.34 -0.35 13.74
CA ASP A 102 -17.76 -0.56 14.06
C ASP A 102 -17.99 -1.32 15.39
N GLU A 103 -16.94 -1.47 16.20
CA GLU A 103 -16.92 -2.23 17.45
C GLU A 103 -17.19 -3.74 17.29
N SER A 104 -17.24 -4.26 16.05
CA SER A 104 -17.33 -5.70 15.82
C SER A 104 -16.02 -6.40 16.17
N PRO A 105 -16.06 -7.62 16.73
CA PRO A 105 -14.86 -8.38 17.01
C PRO A 105 -14.14 -8.76 15.72
N LEU A 106 -12.82 -8.60 15.71
CA LEU A 106 -11.95 -9.04 14.62
C LEU A 106 -11.39 -10.44 14.96
N PRO A 107 -11.75 -11.49 14.20
CA PRO A 107 -11.17 -12.81 14.36
C PRO A 107 -9.65 -12.76 14.22
N GLU A 108 -8.94 -13.48 15.10
CA GLU A 108 -7.49 -13.50 15.13
C GLU A 108 -6.96 -14.93 15.23
N ILE A 109 -5.85 -15.21 14.55
CA ILE A 109 -5.04 -16.42 14.75
C ILE A 109 -3.61 -16.05 15.16
N VAL A 110 -2.99 -16.92 15.95
CA VAL A 110 -1.60 -16.78 16.42
C VAL A 110 -0.77 -17.92 15.85
N LEU A 111 0.26 -17.60 15.07
CA LEU A 111 1.04 -18.59 14.32
C LEU A 111 2.07 -19.32 15.15
N TYR A 112 2.68 -18.69 16.16
CA TYR A 112 3.83 -19.27 16.89
C TYR A 112 3.56 -20.68 17.47
N PRO A 113 2.41 -20.96 18.10
CA PRO A 113 2.09 -22.31 18.59
C PRO A 113 1.90 -23.36 17.49
N ARG A 114 1.71 -22.92 16.23
CA ARG A 114 1.47 -23.76 15.05
C ARG A 114 2.72 -23.95 14.20
N LEU A 115 3.88 -23.45 14.63
CA LEU A 115 5.14 -23.63 13.89
C LEU A 115 5.76 -24.99 14.22
N GLU A 116 5.83 -25.88 13.23
CA GLU A 116 6.54 -27.15 13.36
C GLU A 116 8.06 -26.98 13.30
N THR A 117 8.53 -25.99 12.53
CA THR A 117 9.94 -25.66 12.38
C THR A 117 10.35 -24.59 13.39
N PRO A 118 11.50 -24.72 14.08
CA PRO A 118 11.96 -23.69 15.01
C PRO A 118 12.07 -22.31 14.34
N LEU A 119 11.59 -21.27 15.02
CA LEU A 119 11.55 -19.90 14.49
C LEU A 119 12.93 -19.41 13.97
N ARG A 120 14.02 -19.80 14.64
CA ARG A 120 15.39 -19.46 14.21
C ARG A 120 15.73 -20.00 12.81
N GLU A 121 15.24 -21.19 12.48
CA GLU A 121 15.49 -21.87 11.22
C GLU A 121 14.62 -21.26 10.11
N LEU A 122 13.36 -20.96 10.42
CA LEU A 122 12.47 -20.22 9.52
C LEU A 122 13.06 -18.84 9.17
N LEU A 123 13.55 -18.10 10.18
CA LEU A 123 14.18 -16.80 9.98
C LEU A 123 15.47 -16.89 9.16
N HIS A 124 16.31 -17.89 9.43
CA HIS A 124 17.53 -18.11 8.65
C HIS A 124 17.21 -18.44 7.19
N ALA A 125 16.23 -19.33 6.95
CA ALA A 125 15.79 -19.69 5.61
C ALA A 125 15.19 -18.49 4.87
N PHE A 126 14.39 -17.67 5.54
CA PHE A 126 13.82 -16.44 4.97
C PHE A 126 14.91 -15.48 4.49
N HIS A 127 15.96 -15.26 5.29
CA HIS A 127 17.06 -14.36 4.92
C HIS A 127 18.05 -14.92 3.90
N THR A 128 18.14 -16.26 3.79
CA THR A 128 19.08 -16.92 2.86
C THR A 128 18.41 -17.44 1.59
N ARG A 129 17.09 -17.28 1.47
CA ARG A 129 16.35 -17.62 0.25
C ARG A 129 16.86 -16.77 -0.91
N THR A 130 17.18 -17.41 -2.03
CA THR A 130 17.35 -16.73 -3.31
C THR A 130 15.98 -16.22 -3.75
N ASP A 131 15.86 -14.93 -4.10
CA ASP A 131 14.61 -14.33 -4.57
C ASP A 131 14.00 -15.17 -5.69
N ASP A 132 12.86 -15.81 -5.40
CA ASP A 132 12.12 -16.68 -6.33
C ASP A 132 10.98 -15.92 -7.04
N ASP A 133 11.02 -14.58 -7.00
CA ASP A 133 10.13 -13.68 -7.76
C ASP A 133 10.36 -13.73 -9.28
N THR A 134 11.28 -14.59 -9.72
CA THR A 134 11.52 -14.86 -11.12
C THR A 134 10.34 -15.59 -11.74
N LEU A 135 9.78 -15.00 -12.80
CA LEU A 135 8.80 -15.66 -13.67
C LEU A 135 9.27 -17.09 -14.00
N PRO A 136 8.37 -18.10 -14.10
CA PRO A 136 8.76 -19.49 -14.38
C PRO A 136 9.62 -19.67 -15.64
N CYS A 137 9.51 -18.74 -16.60
CA CYS A 137 10.31 -18.72 -17.82
C CYS A 137 11.56 -17.82 -17.77
N ALA A 138 11.81 -17.11 -16.68
CA ALA A 138 12.88 -16.12 -16.57
C ALA A 138 14.26 -16.73 -16.81
N SER A 139 14.53 -17.92 -16.27
CA SER A 139 15.77 -18.67 -16.48
C SER A 139 16.00 -19.07 -17.94
N ARG A 140 14.93 -19.12 -18.74
CA ARG A 140 14.96 -19.49 -20.16
C ARG A 140 15.00 -18.28 -21.10
N TRP A 141 15.09 -17.06 -20.57
CA TRP A 141 15.13 -15.84 -21.38
C TRP A 141 16.28 -15.84 -22.39
N ASP A 142 17.41 -16.42 -22.04
CA ASP A 142 18.59 -16.52 -22.91
C ASP A 142 18.49 -17.65 -23.95
N GLU A 143 17.48 -18.52 -23.87
CA GLU A 143 17.18 -19.51 -24.91
C GLU A 143 16.44 -18.89 -26.12
N VAL A 144 15.85 -17.69 -25.96
CA VAL A 144 15.10 -17.03 -27.02
C VAL A 144 16.06 -16.34 -28.00
N PRO A 145 15.93 -16.57 -29.34
CA PRO A 145 16.78 -15.92 -30.33
C PRO A 145 16.75 -14.38 -30.21
N ASP A 146 17.92 -13.75 -30.30
CA ASP A 146 18.09 -12.29 -30.14
C ASP A 146 17.15 -11.46 -31.00
N GLU A 147 16.96 -11.86 -32.26
CA GLU A 147 16.05 -11.18 -33.19
C GLU A 147 14.62 -11.17 -32.66
N THR A 148 14.15 -12.30 -32.14
CA THR A 148 12.81 -12.43 -31.53
C THR A 148 12.70 -11.58 -30.26
N ARG A 149 13.73 -11.59 -29.40
CA ARG A 149 13.76 -10.76 -28.18
C ARG A 149 13.62 -9.27 -28.53
N TRP A 150 14.42 -8.79 -29.47
CA TRP A 150 14.43 -7.37 -29.85
C TRP A 150 13.17 -6.96 -30.60
N ASP A 151 12.60 -7.82 -31.43
CA ASP A 151 11.33 -7.52 -32.11
C ASP A 151 10.18 -7.39 -31.13
N TRP A 152 10.10 -8.26 -30.13
CA TRP A 152 9.14 -8.13 -29.02
C TRP A 152 9.37 -6.85 -28.22
N ILE A 153 10.60 -6.54 -27.81
CA ILE A 153 10.91 -5.31 -27.08
C ILE A 153 10.49 -4.08 -27.89
N ARG A 154 10.78 -4.04 -29.20
CA ARG A 154 10.38 -2.94 -30.08
C ARG A 154 8.86 -2.82 -30.20
N GLN A 155 8.14 -3.93 -30.32
CA GLN A 155 6.68 -3.93 -30.40
C GLN A 155 6.06 -3.42 -29.09
N LEU A 156 6.55 -3.89 -27.94
CA LEU A 156 6.13 -3.42 -26.62
C LEU A 156 6.45 -1.95 -26.42
N ALA A 157 7.64 -1.49 -26.83
CA ALA A 157 8.04 -0.09 -26.77
C ALA A 157 7.11 0.80 -27.63
N ARG A 158 6.82 0.41 -28.88
CA ARG A 158 5.86 1.12 -29.75
C ARG A 158 4.47 1.18 -29.14
N THR A 159 3.98 0.06 -28.60
CA THR A 159 2.68 -0.02 -27.94
C THR A 159 2.62 0.90 -26.71
N ARG A 160 3.67 0.88 -25.88
CA ARG A 160 3.79 1.77 -24.71
C ARG A 160 3.84 3.23 -25.12
N MET A 161 4.56 3.57 -26.19
CA MET A 161 4.66 4.92 -26.72
C MET A 161 3.32 5.41 -27.27
N ALA A 162 2.60 4.58 -28.02
CA ALA A 162 1.25 4.89 -28.50
C ALA A 162 0.29 5.15 -27.34
N ARG A 163 0.26 4.28 -26.31
CA ARG A 163 -0.54 4.49 -25.10
C ARG A 163 -0.20 5.79 -24.37
N LYS A 164 1.09 6.17 -24.32
CA LYS A 164 1.51 7.45 -23.73
C LYS A 164 1.06 8.65 -24.55
N ARG A 165 1.20 8.59 -25.88
CA ARG A 165 0.71 9.63 -26.80
C ARG A 165 -0.79 9.82 -26.66
N ASP A 166 -1.56 8.74 -26.63
CA ASP A 166 -3.03 8.80 -26.60
C ASP A 166 -3.59 9.39 -25.29
N ARG A 167 -2.76 9.48 -24.25
CA ARG A 167 -3.07 10.17 -22.98
C ARG A 167 -2.78 11.67 -23.01
N LEU A 168 -2.19 12.20 -24.09
CA LEU A 168 -1.91 13.63 -24.21
C LEU A 168 -3.14 14.34 -24.80
N PRO A 169 -3.83 15.23 -24.06
CA PRO A 169 -5.00 15.94 -24.55
C PRO A 169 -4.63 17.14 -25.46
N ILE A 170 -3.71 16.94 -26.42
CA ILE A 170 -3.19 18.03 -27.25
C ILE A 170 -4.06 18.17 -28.52
N THR A 171 -4.91 19.18 -28.53
CA THR A 171 -5.77 19.50 -29.70
C THR A 171 -5.37 20.79 -30.43
N LYS A 172 -4.56 21.68 -29.82
CA LYS A 172 -4.03 22.95 -30.39
C LYS A 172 -2.72 23.38 -29.70
N ASP A 173 -1.99 24.35 -30.25
CA ASP A 173 -0.69 24.81 -29.74
C ASP A 173 -0.74 25.45 -28.33
N ASP A 174 -1.79 26.22 -27.99
CA ASP A 174 -1.99 26.76 -26.62
C ASP A 174 -2.30 25.65 -25.59
N ALA A 175 -2.56 24.42 -26.04
CA ALA A 175 -2.76 23.26 -25.18
C ALA A 175 -1.44 22.55 -24.81
N LEU A 176 -0.31 22.86 -25.46
CA LEU A 176 0.95 22.14 -25.21
C LEU A 176 1.48 22.40 -23.81
N GLU A 177 1.46 23.66 -23.37
CA GLU A 177 2.02 24.04 -22.08
C GLU A 177 1.19 23.47 -20.91
N THR A 178 -0.14 23.59 -21.02
CA THR A 178 -1.09 23.01 -20.07
C THR A 178 -0.96 21.48 -20.03
N ALA A 179 -0.88 20.83 -21.19
CA ALA A 179 -0.69 19.37 -21.25
C ALA A 179 0.66 18.93 -20.66
N LEU A 180 1.73 19.70 -20.89
CA LEU A 180 3.04 19.43 -20.28
C LEU A 180 2.98 19.57 -18.76
N HIS A 181 2.32 20.62 -18.27
CA HIS A 181 2.14 20.86 -16.83
C HIS A 181 1.40 19.69 -16.16
N GLU A 182 0.24 19.30 -16.71
CA GLU A 182 -0.55 18.16 -16.23
C GLU A 182 0.26 16.86 -16.21
N ARG A 183 1.01 16.58 -17.29
CA ARG A 183 1.79 15.35 -17.40
C ARG A 183 3.06 15.35 -16.55
N LEU A 184 3.63 16.51 -16.27
CA LEU A 184 4.74 16.64 -15.32
C LEU A 184 4.28 16.31 -13.90
N PHE A 185 3.13 16.86 -13.49
CA PHE A 185 2.51 16.54 -12.20
C PHE A 185 2.16 15.05 -12.11
N ALA A 186 1.48 14.50 -13.12
CA ALA A 186 1.18 13.07 -13.22
C ALA A 186 2.44 12.20 -13.04
N GLY A 187 3.53 12.57 -13.70
CA GLY A 187 4.82 11.88 -13.61
C GLY A 187 5.43 11.94 -12.21
N LEU A 188 5.36 13.10 -11.54
CA LEU A 188 5.83 13.27 -10.16
C LEU A 188 5.00 12.45 -9.16
N GLY A 189 3.73 12.19 -9.47
CA GLY A 189 2.87 11.31 -8.66
C GLY A 189 3.18 9.81 -8.79
N TYR A 190 4.02 9.41 -9.75
CA TYR A 190 4.20 8.00 -10.13
C TYR A 190 2.85 7.29 -10.38
N SER A 191 2.85 5.96 -10.48
CA SER A 191 1.63 5.20 -10.78
C SER A 191 0.53 5.35 -9.71
N LYS A 192 0.92 5.61 -8.45
CA LYS A 192 -0.01 5.69 -7.31
C LYS A 192 -0.75 7.02 -7.25
N ASN A 193 -0.08 8.14 -7.56
CA ASN A 193 -0.64 9.48 -7.49
C ASN A 193 -0.79 10.17 -8.85
N ASP A 194 -0.73 9.44 -9.98
CA ASP A 194 -0.93 9.99 -11.33
C ASP A 194 -2.24 10.81 -11.42
N THR A 195 -3.37 10.22 -11.02
CA THR A 195 -4.69 10.86 -11.08
C THR A 195 -4.83 12.03 -10.10
N PRO A 196 -4.51 11.90 -8.79
CA PRO A 196 -4.53 13.04 -7.86
C PRO A 196 -3.65 14.21 -8.32
N MET A 197 -2.43 13.92 -8.79
CA MET A 197 -1.51 14.97 -9.25
C MET A 197 -1.96 15.62 -10.56
N SER A 198 -2.53 14.85 -11.50
CA SER A 198 -3.16 15.42 -12.70
C SER A 198 -4.31 16.36 -12.32
N THR A 199 -5.15 15.97 -11.36
CA THR A 199 -6.25 16.81 -10.84
C THR A 199 -5.73 18.10 -10.19
N LEU A 200 -4.61 18.02 -9.44
CA LEU A 200 -3.98 19.19 -8.86
C LEU A 200 -3.47 20.17 -9.93
N ALA A 201 -2.84 19.66 -10.99
CA ALA A 201 -2.36 20.47 -12.10
C ALA A 201 -3.50 21.17 -12.87
N GLU A 202 -4.65 20.53 -13.04
CA GLU A 202 -5.83 21.16 -13.62
C GLU A 202 -6.36 22.31 -12.76
N ARG A 203 -6.29 22.17 -11.42
CA ARG A 203 -6.74 23.21 -10.47
C ARG A 203 -5.75 24.35 -10.31
N VAL A 204 -4.46 24.09 -10.53
CA VAL A 204 -3.38 25.07 -10.36
C VAL A 204 -2.67 25.27 -11.71
N PRO A 205 -3.25 26.04 -12.64
CA PRO A 205 -2.68 26.19 -13.97
C PRO A 205 -1.30 26.90 -13.92
N PRO A 206 -0.46 26.72 -14.96
CA PRO A 206 0.90 27.29 -14.98
C PRO A 206 0.96 28.78 -14.68
N ASP A 207 0.01 29.56 -15.20
CA ASP A 207 -0.03 31.01 -15.01
C ASP A 207 -0.30 31.42 -13.56
N ALA A 208 -1.06 30.61 -12.81
CA ALA A 208 -1.26 30.85 -11.38
C ALA A 208 0.05 30.70 -10.60
N LEU A 209 0.89 29.72 -10.94
CA LEU A 209 2.21 29.54 -10.31
C LEU A 209 3.20 30.62 -10.72
N ARG A 210 3.16 31.07 -11.99
CA ARG A 210 4.06 32.12 -12.49
C ARG A 210 3.76 33.49 -11.90
N ALA A 211 2.49 33.78 -11.61
CA ALA A 211 2.09 35.01 -10.96
C ALA A 211 2.68 35.16 -9.54
N LEU A 212 3.11 34.06 -8.93
CA LEU A 212 3.74 34.03 -7.61
C LEU A 212 5.26 34.13 -7.73
N GLU A 213 5.85 35.12 -7.09
CA GLU A 213 7.29 35.36 -7.13
C GLU A 213 8.07 34.48 -6.14
N ARG A 214 7.51 34.23 -4.95
CA ARG A 214 8.23 33.54 -3.88
C ARG A 214 7.95 32.04 -3.91
N PRO A 215 8.95 31.18 -3.70
CA PRO A 215 8.76 29.74 -3.58
C PRO A 215 7.72 29.35 -2.53
N ARG A 216 7.72 29.99 -1.35
CA ARG A 216 6.74 29.73 -0.29
C ARG A 216 5.29 29.99 -0.70
N ASP A 217 5.03 30.98 -1.55
CA ASP A 217 3.67 31.28 -2.00
C ASP A 217 3.19 30.17 -2.97
N ARG A 218 4.10 29.63 -3.79
CA ARG A 218 3.80 28.48 -4.67
C ARG A 218 3.57 27.21 -3.87
N GLU A 219 4.38 26.95 -2.85
CA GLU A 219 4.19 25.83 -1.92
C GLU A 219 2.83 25.93 -1.24
N ALA A 220 2.47 27.12 -0.73
CA ALA A 220 1.18 27.38 -0.10
C ALA A 220 0.00 27.12 -1.06
N LEU A 221 0.09 27.60 -2.31
CA LEU A 221 -0.93 27.36 -3.34
C LEU A 221 -1.09 25.86 -3.65
N LEU A 222 0.03 25.15 -3.85
CA LEU A 222 0.00 23.73 -4.21
C LEU A 222 -0.49 22.85 -3.07
N LEU A 223 0.07 23.00 -1.88
CA LEU A 223 -0.29 22.21 -0.69
C LEU A 223 -1.71 22.57 -0.22
N GLY A 224 -2.08 23.85 -0.27
CA GLY A 224 -3.43 24.29 0.08
C GLY A 224 -4.48 23.72 -0.87
N THR A 225 -4.24 23.78 -2.19
CA THR A 225 -5.17 23.22 -3.19
C THR A 225 -5.26 21.69 -3.11
N ALA A 226 -4.18 21.02 -2.70
CA ALA A 226 -4.15 19.59 -2.45
C ALA A 226 -4.80 19.17 -1.12
N GLY A 227 -5.15 20.13 -0.24
CA GLY A 227 -5.67 19.84 1.09
C GLY A 227 -4.63 19.27 2.05
N LEU A 228 -3.34 19.59 1.83
CA LEU A 228 -2.20 19.07 2.59
C LEU A 228 -1.62 20.09 3.58
N VAL A 229 -2.28 21.23 3.78
CA VAL A 229 -1.93 22.18 4.83
C VAL A 229 -2.64 21.75 6.12
N PRO A 230 -1.90 21.35 7.18
CA PRO A 230 -2.51 20.82 8.40
C PRO A 230 -3.28 21.88 9.20
N GLU A 231 -4.25 21.45 9.98
CA GLU A 231 -4.90 22.29 10.99
C GLU A 231 -3.98 22.44 12.21
N PRO A 232 -4.16 23.48 13.07
CA PRO A 232 -3.22 23.75 14.15
C PRO A 232 -3.26 22.65 15.21
N GLY A 233 -4.37 21.91 15.29
CA GLY A 233 -4.52 20.74 16.15
C GLY A 233 -3.64 19.56 15.71
N ASP A 234 -3.33 19.45 14.42
CA ASP A 234 -2.50 18.37 13.87
C ASP A 234 -1.00 18.60 14.12
N LEU A 235 -0.64 19.80 14.62
CA LEU A 235 0.74 20.24 14.83
C LEU A 235 1.17 20.18 16.30
N LEU A 236 0.35 19.64 17.20
CA LEU A 236 0.60 19.63 18.64
C LEU A 236 1.88 18.88 19.02
N ASP A 237 2.18 17.79 18.30
CA ASP A 237 3.38 16.96 18.51
C ASP A 237 4.52 17.30 17.53
N ALA A 238 4.30 18.25 16.62
CA ALA A 238 5.30 18.67 15.66
C ALA A 238 6.38 19.54 16.34
N ASP A 239 7.62 19.45 15.86
CA ASP A 239 8.65 20.39 16.30
C ASP A 239 8.30 21.81 15.85
N ARG A 240 8.81 22.80 16.60
CA ARG A 240 8.49 24.21 16.38
C ARG A 240 8.78 24.68 14.95
N THR A 241 9.83 24.18 14.31
CA THR A 241 10.20 24.58 12.95
C THR A 241 9.15 24.13 11.95
N THR A 242 8.67 22.89 12.10
CA THR A 242 7.61 22.32 11.27
C THR A 242 6.29 23.06 11.49
N ALA A 243 5.92 23.33 12.75
CA ALA A 243 4.72 24.08 13.08
C ALA A 243 4.75 25.51 12.50
N ASP A 244 5.87 26.23 12.68
CA ASP A 244 6.06 27.59 12.16
C ASP A 244 5.99 27.61 10.62
N TYR A 245 6.56 26.60 9.95
CA TYR A 245 6.48 26.46 8.49
C TYR A 245 5.04 26.22 8.01
N ALA A 246 4.34 25.25 8.61
CA ALA A 246 2.97 24.91 8.22
C ALA A 246 1.99 26.07 8.44
N MET A 247 2.16 26.81 9.55
CA MET A 247 1.37 28.01 9.83
C MET A 247 1.66 29.15 8.84
N ASP A 248 2.92 29.37 8.45
CA ASP A 248 3.25 30.36 7.43
C ASP A 248 2.66 30.00 6.05
N LEU A 249 2.65 28.71 5.67
CA LEU A 249 1.97 28.29 4.43
C LEU A 249 0.47 28.56 4.48
N ARG A 250 -0.17 28.25 5.61
CA ARG A 250 -1.60 28.48 5.82
C ARG A 250 -1.97 29.95 5.70
N ASP A 251 -1.18 30.84 6.32
CA ASP A 251 -1.43 32.28 6.27
C ASP A 251 -1.26 32.85 4.86
N ARG A 252 -0.41 32.24 4.02
CA ARG A 252 -0.20 32.63 2.62
C ARG A 252 -1.26 32.11 1.66
N PHE A 253 -1.93 31.00 1.97
CA PHE A 253 -2.92 30.39 1.09
C PHE A 253 -4.32 31.04 1.17
N ARG A 254 -4.60 31.75 2.28
CA ARG A 254 -5.87 32.48 2.48
C ARG A 254 -6.08 33.62 1.48
#